data_AF-A0A1A3NVI6-F1
#
_entry.id   AF-A0A1A3NVI6-F1
#
_cell.length_a   1.000
_cell.length_b   1.000
_cell.length_c   1.000
_cell.angle_alpha   90.00
_cell.angle_beta   90.00
_cell.angle_gamma   90.00
#
_symmetry.space_group_name_H-M   'P 1'
#
loop_
_entity.id
_entity.type
_entity.pdbx_description
1 polymer ?
#
loop_
_entity_poly.entity_id
_entity_poly.type
_entity_poly.pdbx_seq_one_letter_code
_entity_poly.pdbx_strand_id
1 'polypeptide(L)'
;MALNIKDPETERLASELAERLNLNKTAAIRQALRAQLALLETRNQDRLNQALDVLRTEIWPLTANSVPITKRDREEILGYNEDGFNE
;
A
#
# COMPACT_ATOMS: atom_id res chain seq x y z
N MET A 1 20.87 9.91 -13.04
CA MET A 1 21.98 8.96 -12.86
C MET A 1 21.49 7.58 -13.27
N ALA A 2 22.22 6.89 -14.14
CA ALA A 2 21.86 5.54 -14.58
C ALA A 2 22.28 4.52 -13.50
N LEU A 3 21.42 3.53 -13.25
CA LEU A 3 21.69 2.42 -12.33
C LEU A 3 22.84 1.57 -12.90
N ASN A 4 23.99 1.53 -12.22
CA ASN A 4 25.12 0.68 -12.62
C ASN A 4 25.12 -0.58 -11.76
N ILE A 5 24.68 -1.69 -12.33
CA ILE A 5 24.66 -2.99 -11.66
C ILE A 5 25.95 -3.72 -12.04
N LYS A 6 26.86 -3.93 -11.08
CA LYS A 6 28.12 -4.69 -11.27
C LYS A 6 28.02 -6.15 -10.83
N ASP A 7 26.80 -6.68 -10.81
CA ASP A 7 26.53 -8.05 -10.42
C ASP A 7 26.34 -8.93 -11.67
N PRO A 8 27.22 -9.92 -11.91
CA PRO A 8 27.17 -10.77 -13.11
C PRO A 8 25.89 -11.59 -13.22
N GLU A 9 25.31 -11.99 -12.09
CA GLU A 9 24.07 -12.77 -12.06
C GLU A 9 22.88 -11.93 -12.53
N THR A 10 22.78 -10.69 -12.06
CA THR A 10 21.76 -9.75 -12.49
C THR A 10 21.86 -9.44 -13.98
N GLU A 11 23.07 -9.32 -14.53
CA GLU A 11 23.24 -9.14 -15.97
C GLU A 11 22.80 -10.38 -16.77
N ARG A 12 23.10 -11.59 -16.27
CA ARG A 12 22.63 -12.84 -16.89
C ARG A 12 21.10 -12.91 -16.90
N LEU A 13 20.46 -12.64 -15.77
CA LEU A 13 19.01 -12.63 -15.61
C LEU A 13 18.34 -11.56 -16.49
N ALA A 14 18.91 -10.37 -16.55
CA ALA A 14 18.43 -9.30 -17.41
C ALA A 14 18.52 -9.66 -18.90
N SER A 15 19.58 -10.37 -19.30
CA SER A 15 19.77 -10.84 -20.68
C SER A 15 18.76 -11.93 -21.03
N GLU A 16 18.58 -12.92 -20.16
CA GLU A 16 17.60 -13.98 -20.33
C GLU A 16 16.16 -13.44 -20.40
N LEU A 17 15.83 -12.47 -19.54
CA LEU A 17 14.53 -11.81 -19.55
C LEU A 17 14.31 -11.00 -20.84
N ALA A 18 15.35 -10.30 -21.30
CA ALA A 18 15.33 -9.55 -22.55
C ALA A 18 15.08 -10.44 -23.77
N GLU A 19 15.75 -11.59 -23.84
CA GLU A 19 15.55 -12.59 -24.89
C GLU A 19 14.12 -13.13 -24.88
N ARG A 20 13.60 -13.51 -23.71
CA ARG A 20 12.24 -14.05 -23.58
C ARG A 20 11.15 -13.05 -23.93
N LEU A 21 11.35 -11.77 -23.60
CA LEU A 21 10.40 -10.71 -23.89
C LEU A 21 10.64 -10.07 -25.27
N ASN A 22 11.72 -10.44 -25.96
CA ASN A 22 12.17 -9.84 -27.21
C ASN A 22 12.33 -8.31 -27.09
N LEU A 23 12.93 -7.87 -25.99
CA LEU A 23 13.18 -6.46 -25.62
C LEU A 23 14.67 -6.23 -25.38
N ASN A 24 15.10 -4.96 -25.28
CA ASN A 24 16.44 -4.67 -24.76
C ASN A 24 16.50 -4.86 -23.24
N LYS A 25 17.71 -5.13 -22.69
CA LYS A 25 17.92 -5.39 -21.26
C LYS A 25 17.26 -4.33 -20.36
N THR A 26 17.40 -3.06 -20.69
CA THR A 26 16.83 -1.95 -19.92
C THR A 26 15.30 -1.96 -19.92
N ALA A 27 14.67 -2.21 -21.07
CA ALA A 27 13.22 -2.28 -21.21
C ALA A 27 12.65 -3.50 -20.49
N ALA A 28 13.33 -4.65 -20.59
CA ALA A 28 12.97 -5.88 -19.88
C ALA A 28 13.02 -5.69 -18.36
N ILE A 29 14.10 -5.12 -17.83
CA ILE A 29 14.24 -4.80 -16.39
C ILE A 29 13.14 -3.82 -15.96
N ARG A 30 12.90 -2.76 -16.73
CA ARG A 30 11.84 -1.78 -16.41
C ARG A 30 10.46 -2.43 -16.35
N GLN A 31 10.17 -3.35 -17.26
CA GLN A 31 8.90 -4.06 -17.29
C GLN A 31 8.77 -5.01 -16.10
N ALA A 32 9.81 -5.78 -15.77
CA ALA A 32 9.80 -6.65 -14.58
C ALA A 32 9.60 -5.86 -13.28
N LEU A 33 10.29 -4.73 -13.12
CA LEU A 33 10.12 -3.87 -11.96
C LEU A 33 8.68 -3.34 -11.84
N ARG A 34 8.09 -2.89 -12.95
CA ARG A 34 6.68 -2.45 -12.99
C ARG A 34 5.72 -3.57 -12.61
N ALA A 35 5.92 -4.77 -13.15
CA ALA A 35 5.08 -5.92 -12.84
C ALA A 35 5.15 -6.29 -11.35
N GLN A 36 6.35 -6.29 -10.76
CA GLN A 36 6.53 -6.58 -9.34
C GLN A 36 5.89 -5.50 -8.45
N LEU A 37 6.02 -4.22 -8.81
CA LEU A 37 5.36 -3.14 -8.08
C LEU A 37 3.83 -3.27 -8.15
N ALA A 38 3.28 -3.52 -9.34
CA ALA A 38 1.84 -3.73 -9.51
C ALA A 38 1.32 -4.90 -8.65
N LEU A 39 2.04 -6.02 -8.61
CA LEU A 39 1.68 -7.17 -7.76
C LEU A 39 1.67 -6.82 -6.26
N LEU A 40 2.60 -5.97 -5.80
CA LEU A 40 2.64 -5.50 -4.42
C LEU A 40 1.49 -4.53 -4.12
N GLU A 41 1.17 -3.64 -5.05
CA GLU A 41 0.03 -2.72 -4.93
C GLU A 41 -1.30 -3.48 -4.86
N THR A 42 -1.52 -4.46 -5.74
CA THR A 42 -2.73 -5.31 -5.71
C THR A 42 -2.87 -6.06 -4.39
N ARG A 43 -1.78 -6.67 -3.89
CA ARG A 43 -1.81 -7.38 -2.58
C ARG A 43 -2.17 -6.46 -1.41
N ASN A 44 -1.70 -5.21 -1.44
CA ASN A 44 -2.03 -4.24 -0.40
C ASN A 44 -3.49 -3.78 -0.51
N GLN A 45 -3.99 -3.57 -1.73
CA GLN A 45 -5.41 -3.25 -1.97
C GLN A 45 -6.31 -4.39 -1.53
N ASP A 46 -5.97 -5.65 -1.83
CA ASP A 46 -6.73 -6.83 -1.42
C ASP A 46 -6.80 -6.95 0.11
N ARG A 47 -5.69 -6.72 0.81
CA ARG A 47 -5.66 -6.71 2.28
C ARG A 47 -6.51 -5.60 2.87
N LEU A 48 -6.43 -4.39 2.32
CA LEU A 48 -7.26 -3.27 2.78
C LEU A 48 -8.75 -3.58 2.57
N ASN A 49 -9.11 -4.11 1.41
CA ASN A 49 -10.48 -4.48 1.09
C ASN A 49 -11.00 -5.59 2.01
N GLN A 50 -10.18 -6.61 2.31
CA GLN A 50 -10.52 -7.65 3.28
C GLN A 50 -10.73 -7.07 4.69
N ALA A 51 -9.86 -6.16 5.15
CA ALA A 51 -10.02 -5.52 6.44
C ALA A 51 -11.29 -4.65 6.50
N LEU A 52 -11.58 -3.90 5.43
CA LEU A 52 -12.81 -3.10 5.33
C LEU A 52 -14.06 -3.98 5.25
N ASP A 53 -13.98 -5.15 4.63
CA ASP A 53 -15.09 -6.10 4.58
C ASP A 53 -15.42 -6.61 5.98
N VAL A 54 -14.42 -7.05 6.76
CA VAL A 54 -14.61 -7.44 8.17
C VAL A 54 -15.18 -6.31 9.01
N LEU A 55 -14.66 -5.08 8.86
CA LEU A 55 -15.23 -3.92 9.55
C LEU A 55 -16.70 -3.72 9.20
N ARG A 56 -17.07 -3.92 7.94
CA ARG A 56 -18.45 -3.72 7.45
C ARG A 56 -19.41 -4.82 7.85
N THR A 57 -18.98 -6.08 7.81
CA THR A 57 -19.84 -7.25 8.02
C THR A 57 -19.91 -7.66 9.48
N GLU A 58 -18.83 -7.49 10.25
CA GLU A 58 -18.74 -7.99 11.62
C GLU A 58 -18.78 -6.86 12.65
N ILE A 59 -18.07 -5.75 12.43
CA ILE A 59 -17.86 -4.73 13.47
C ILE A 59 -18.95 -3.63 13.44
N TRP A 60 -19.17 -2.99 12.29
CA TRP A 60 -20.13 -1.89 12.15
C TRP A 60 -21.57 -2.26 12.54
N PRO A 61 -22.10 -3.46 12.24
CA PRO A 61 -23.44 -3.85 12.68
C PRO A 61 -23.60 -3.85 14.20
N LEU A 62 -22.54 -4.14 14.96
CA LEU A 62 -22.56 -4.09 16.42
C LEU A 62 -22.63 -2.65 16.95
N THR A 63 -22.15 -1.68 16.17
CA THR A 63 -22.17 -0.24 16.49
C THR A 63 -23.33 0.51 15.85
N ALA A 64 -24.19 -0.15 15.08
CA ALA A 64 -25.26 0.49 14.32
C ALA A 64 -26.29 1.21 15.20
N ASN A 65 -26.43 0.80 16.48
CA ASN A 65 -27.31 1.42 17.47
C ASN A 65 -26.57 2.40 18.40
N SER A 66 -25.28 2.67 18.17
CA SER A 66 -24.53 3.62 18.98
C SER A 66 -25.01 5.04 18.71
N VAL A 67 -25.15 5.81 19.78
CA VAL A 67 -25.52 7.23 19.70
C VAL A 67 -24.38 8.00 19.01
N PRO A 68 -24.68 8.89 18.04
CA PRO A 68 -23.68 9.74 17.44
C PRO A 68 -23.01 10.60 18.52
N ILE A 69 -21.70 10.45 18.69
CA ILE A 69 -20.92 11.29 19.60
C ILE A 69 -20.84 12.73 19.07
N THR A 70 -20.97 13.70 19.96
CA THR A 70 -20.89 15.12 19.61
C THR A 70 -19.46 15.52 19.25
N LYS A 71 -19.29 16.72 18.69
CA LYS A 71 -17.95 17.25 18.40
C LYS A 71 -17.11 17.36 19.68
N ARG A 72 -17.71 17.84 20.77
CA ARG A 72 -17.08 17.98 22.09
C ARG A 72 -16.62 16.63 22.63
N ASP A 73 -17.47 15.59 22.54
CA ASP A 73 -17.11 14.23 22.97
C ASP A 73 -15.91 13.68 22.17
N ARG A 74 -15.84 13.97 20.86
CA ARG A 74 -14.67 13.57 20.04
C ARG A 74 -13.41 14.29 20.45
N GLU A 75 -13.50 15.59 20.71
CA GLU A 75 -12.37 16.41 21.12
C GLU A 75 -11.83 15.90 22.47
N GLU A 76 -12.70 15.60 23.43
CA GLU A 76 -12.33 15.01 24.73
C GLU A 76 -11.70 13.62 24.59
N ILE A 77 -12.26 12.73 23.76
CA ILE A 77 -11.68 11.40 23.47
C ILE A 77 -10.28 11.51 22.84
N LEU A 78 -10.05 12.53 22.02
CA LEU A 78 -8.77 12.80 21.37
C LEU A 78 -7.79 13.59 22.25
N GLY A 79 -8.21 14.01 23.45
CA GLY A 79 -7.40 14.82 24.38
C GLY A 79 -7.32 16.30 24.03
N TYR A 80 -8.18 16.79 23.13
CA TYR A 80 -8.36 18.21 22.87
C TYR A 80 -9.38 18.78 23.88
N ASN A 81 -8.92 19.65 24.78
CA ASN A 81 -9.80 20.44 25.62
C ASN A 81 -10.26 21.72 24.87
N GLU A 82 -11.31 22.38 25.35
CA GLU A 82 -11.84 23.65 24.76
C GLU A 82 -10.78 24.76 24.64
N ASP A 83 -9.70 24.65 25.41
CA ASP A 83 -8.48 25.43 25.26
C ASP A 83 -7.56 24.71 24.28
N GLY A 84 -7.53 25.13 23.02
CA GLY A 84 -6.73 24.52 21.95
C GLY A 84 -5.20 24.68 22.11
N PHE A 85 -4.63 24.37 23.27
CA PHE A 85 -3.19 24.35 23.52
C PHE A 85 -2.79 23.14 24.36
N ASN A 86 -1.95 22.28 23.77
CA ASN A 86 -1.12 21.35 24.52
C ASN A 86 0.00 22.17 25.19
N GLU A 87 0.16 22.05 26.50
CA GLU A 87 1.42 22.29 27.23
C GLU A 87 1.79 21.03 28.02
#